data_AF-A0A1V5BAL3-F1
#
_entry.id   AF-A0A1V5BAL3-F1
#
_cell.length_a   1.000
_cell.length_b   1.000
_cell.length_c   1.000
_cell.angle_alpha   90.00
_cell.angle_beta   90.00
_cell.angle_gamma   90.00
#
_symmetry.space_group_name_H-M   'P 1'
#
loop_
_entity.id
_entity.type
_entity.pdbx_description
1 polymer ?
#
loop_
_entity_poly.entity_id
_entity_poly.type
_entity_poly.pdbx_seq_one_letter_code
_entity_poly.pdbx_strand_id
1 'polypeptide(L)'
;MSPYSEKIVLVALMYLCLVAGAIAVAAPSCPDSGKVVAPGDTISVTGPSNTQSDLGIQWEYQWTLRNSSGYQIDQQTYVDNTAYSYTVPDTETSTTYELNLMVTALNDTTCINSACVSITINKPAACSITPPEGNNTFCTAEDANLRHTYTTAATPSHVQQKWWLLPDPVDNPGSVSFNTGNPVGSGDSASIKFSGVAPGKYWVYSGLYAQNAGPSGHDMPLAYCMTPVIIVAVPGNTILVT
;
A
#
# COMPACT_ATOMS: atom_id res chain seq x y z
N MET A 1 -7.09 -76.67 1.58
CA MET A 1 -6.99 -75.24 1.23
C MET A 1 -6.77 -74.48 2.52
N SER A 2 -5.53 -74.02 2.73
CA SER A 2 -5.03 -73.52 4.02
C SER A 2 -5.17 -71.99 4.12
N PRO A 3 -5.57 -71.43 5.27
CA PRO A 3 -5.82 -70.00 5.45
C PRO A 3 -4.54 -69.30 5.93
N TYR A 4 -3.61 -68.97 5.03
CA TYR A 4 -2.36 -68.30 5.42
C TYR A 4 -1.89 -67.18 4.47
N SER A 5 -2.72 -66.71 3.53
CA SER A 5 -2.27 -65.75 2.51
C SER A 5 -2.67 -64.28 2.72
N GLU A 6 -3.47 -63.93 3.72
CA GLU A 6 -3.95 -62.53 3.90
C GLU A 6 -3.11 -61.70 4.88
N LYS A 7 -2.25 -62.31 5.71
CA LYS A 7 -1.49 -61.57 6.73
C LYS A 7 -0.12 -61.05 6.28
N ILE A 8 0.31 -61.36 5.06
CA ILE A 8 1.64 -60.96 4.56
C ILE A 8 1.60 -59.62 3.80
N VAL A 9 0.44 -59.19 3.31
CA VAL A 9 0.31 -57.91 2.58
C VAL A 9 0.21 -56.70 3.52
N LEU A 10 -0.31 -56.88 4.74
CA LEU A 10 -0.45 -55.78 5.70
C LEU A 10 0.85 -55.39 6.42
N VAL A 11 1.80 -56.32 6.59
CA VAL A 11 3.05 -56.04 7.32
C VAL A 11 4.10 -55.40 6.41
N ALA A 12 4.03 -55.64 5.10
CA ALA A 12 4.96 -55.04 4.12
C ALA A 12 4.60 -53.60 3.74
N LEU A 13 3.32 -53.19 3.79
CA LEU A 13 2.93 -51.79 3.58
C LEU A 13 3.11 -50.90 4.82
N MET A 14 3.17 -51.50 6.01
CA MET A 14 3.34 -50.78 7.28
C MET A 14 4.81 -50.45 7.59
N TYR A 15 5.76 -51.03 6.85
CA TYR A 15 7.20 -50.81 7.05
C TYR A 15 7.83 -49.79 6.10
N LEU A 16 7.06 -49.19 5.17
CA LEU A 16 7.58 -48.16 4.25
C LEU A 16 7.36 -46.72 4.73
N CYS A 17 6.70 -46.50 5.88
CA CYS A 17 6.48 -45.17 6.45
C CYS A 17 7.32 -44.87 7.71
N LEU A 18 8.27 -45.74 8.07
CA LEU A 18 9.23 -45.53 9.15
C LEU A 18 10.61 -45.18 8.61
N VAL A 19 10.67 -44.18 7.73
CA VAL A 19 11.87 -43.37 7.57
C VAL A 19 11.51 -41.99 8.09
N ALA A 20 11.78 -41.80 9.37
CA ALA A 20 11.89 -40.50 10.01
C ALA A 20 13.06 -39.74 9.38
N GLY A 21 12.88 -39.28 8.15
CA GLY A 21 13.54 -38.06 7.71
C GLY A 21 12.75 -36.95 8.37
N ALA A 22 13.40 -36.14 9.20
CA ALA A 22 12.96 -34.78 9.40
C ALA A 22 12.87 -34.16 8.00
N ILE A 23 11.69 -34.22 7.39
CA ILE A 23 11.39 -33.42 6.23
C ILE A 23 11.42 -32.03 6.85
N ALA A 24 12.56 -31.36 6.71
CA ALA A 24 12.56 -29.92 6.67
C ALA A 24 11.54 -29.63 5.57
N VAL A 25 10.31 -29.31 5.97
CA VAL A 25 9.35 -28.67 5.09
C VAL A 25 10.11 -27.40 4.72
N ALA A 26 10.76 -27.44 3.56
CA ALA A 26 11.33 -26.25 2.98
C ALA A 26 10.21 -25.23 3.04
N ALA A 27 10.45 -24.12 3.75
CA ALA A 27 9.46 -23.05 3.83
C ALA A 27 8.97 -22.82 2.40
N PRO A 28 7.65 -22.90 2.15
CA PRO A 28 7.13 -22.82 0.80
C PRO A 28 7.70 -21.55 0.17
N SER A 29 8.46 -21.69 -0.91
CA SER A 29 8.99 -20.52 -1.61
C SER A 29 7.81 -19.85 -2.29
N CYS A 30 7.35 -18.72 -1.75
CA CYS A 30 6.14 -18.01 -2.18
C CYS A 30 6.26 -17.58 -3.66
N PRO A 31 5.56 -18.23 -4.60
CA PRO A 31 5.75 -17.97 -6.02
C PRO A 31 5.13 -16.64 -6.47
N ASP A 32 4.13 -16.14 -5.73
CA ASP A 32 3.31 -14.97 -6.11
C ASP A 32 3.61 -13.71 -5.30
N SER A 33 4.89 -13.47 -5.04
CA SER A 33 5.36 -12.32 -4.28
C SER A 33 5.67 -11.12 -5.19
N GLY A 34 4.80 -10.11 -5.21
CA GLY A 34 5.07 -8.88 -5.99
C GLY A 34 4.18 -7.68 -5.68
N LYS A 35 3.19 -7.83 -4.80
CA LYS A 35 2.33 -6.71 -4.41
C LYS A 35 3.13 -5.74 -3.54
N VAL A 36 3.20 -4.49 -3.99
CA VAL A 36 3.76 -3.38 -3.22
C VAL A 36 2.60 -2.57 -2.66
N VAL A 37 2.60 -2.33 -1.36
CA VAL A 37 1.60 -1.51 -0.67
C VAL A 37 2.30 -0.46 0.19
N ALA A 38 1.61 0.62 0.51
CA ALA A 38 2.12 1.64 1.40
C ALA A 38 1.73 1.38 2.87
N PRO A 39 2.43 1.98 3.86
CA PRO A 39 1.91 2.07 5.22
C PRO A 39 0.51 2.73 5.23
N GLY A 40 -0.38 2.25 6.10
CA GLY A 40 -1.78 2.66 6.16
C GLY A 40 -2.72 1.95 5.18
N ASP A 41 -2.21 1.32 4.13
CA ASP A 41 -3.03 0.51 3.24
C ASP A 41 -3.56 -0.74 3.93
N THR A 42 -4.67 -1.28 3.40
CA THR A 42 -5.19 -2.59 3.83
C THR A 42 -4.77 -3.67 2.84
N ILE A 43 -4.07 -4.67 3.36
CA ILE A 43 -3.81 -5.92 2.66
C ILE A 43 -5.09 -6.75 2.73
N SER A 44 -5.71 -6.99 1.58
CA SER A 44 -6.80 -7.94 1.45
C SER A 44 -6.40 -9.04 0.47
N VAL A 45 -6.53 -10.29 0.91
CA VAL A 45 -6.29 -11.48 0.09
C VAL A 45 -7.41 -12.50 0.32
N THR A 46 -7.64 -13.33 -0.68
CA THR A 46 -8.65 -14.40 -0.64
C THR A 46 -7.97 -15.72 -0.92
N GLY A 47 -8.13 -16.67 0.00
CA GLY A 47 -7.66 -18.04 -0.17
C GLY A 47 -8.49 -18.82 -1.20
N PRO A 48 -8.07 -20.04 -1.55
CA PRO A 48 -8.80 -20.88 -2.49
C PRO A 48 -10.23 -21.17 -1.99
N SER A 49 -11.20 -21.10 -2.91
CA SER A 49 -12.60 -21.43 -2.63
C SER A 49 -12.77 -22.91 -2.31
N ASN A 50 -13.56 -23.22 -1.29
CA ASN A 50 -13.98 -24.59 -0.95
C ASN A 50 -15.10 -25.07 -1.89
N THR A 51 -14.76 -25.46 -3.12
CA THR A 51 -15.75 -25.99 -4.11
C THR A 51 -16.37 -27.34 -3.72
N GLN A 52 -16.04 -27.88 -2.55
CA GLN A 52 -16.48 -29.17 -2.03
C GLN A 52 -17.50 -29.07 -0.89
N SER A 53 -18.24 -27.95 -0.79
CA SER A 53 -19.27 -27.75 0.24
C SER A 53 -20.30 -28.89 0.29
N ASP A 54 -20.56 -29.53 -0.85
CA ASP A 54 -21.53 -30.63 -0.99
C ASP A 54 -21.07 -31.93 -0.29
N LEU A 55 -19.78 -32.04 0.06
CA LEU A 55 -19.23 -33.16 0.82
C LEU A 55 -19.44 -33.02 2.33
N GLY A 56 -20.01 -31.90 2.79
CA GLY A 56 -20.18 -31.60 4.22
C GLY A 56 -18.84 -31.37 4.94
N ILE A 57 -17.75 -31.16 4.21
CA ILE A 57 -16.41 -30.92 4.79
C ILE A 57 -16.30 -29.45 5.19
N GLN A 58 -15.89 -29.20 6.44
CA GLN A 58 -15.56 -27.86 6.90
C GLN A 58 -14.07 -27.59 6.72
N TRP A 59 -13.77 -26.40 6.21
CA TRP A 59 -12.41 -25.98 5.92
C TRP A 59 -11.98 -24.89 6.87
N GLU A 60 -10.89 -25.14 7.58
CA GLU A 60 -10.21 -24.14 8.40
C GLU A 60 -9.11 -23.46 7.59
N TYR A 61 -9.11 -22.14 7.60
CA TYR A 61 -8.11 -21.28 6.95
C TYR A 61 -7.34 -20.53 8.02
N GLN A 62 -6.07 -20.90 8.20
CA GLN A 62 -5.14 -20.23 9.10
C GLN A 62 -4.20 -19.33 8.31
N TRP A 63 -4.33 -18.04 8.52
CA TRP A 63 -3.47 -17.01 7.96
C TRP A 63 -2.42 -16.61 8.99
N THR A 64 -1.15 -16.51 8.58
CA THR A 64 -0.04 -16.06 9.43
C THR A 64 0.78 -15.01 8.70
N LEU A 65 0.80 -13.78 9.22
CA LEU A 65 1.59 -12.69 8.70
C LEU A 65 2.88 -12.53 9.51
N ARG A 66 4.02 -12.48 8.83
CA ARG A 66 5.35 -12.31 9.45
C ARG A 66 6.09 -11.16 8.82
N ASN A 67 6.99 -10.54 9.57
CA ASN A 67 7.93 -9.57 9.02
C ASN A 67 9.19 -10.26 8.46
N SER A 68 10.08 -9.47 7.86
CA SER A 68 11.35 -9.95 7.29
C SER A 68 12.31 -10.60 8.30
N SER A 69 12.11 -10.36 9.61
CA SER A 69 12.87 -11.02 10.68
C SER A 69 12.26 -12.35 11.12
N GLY A 70 11.14 -12.76 10.52
CA GLY A 70 10.38 -13.95 10.89
C GLY A 70 9.45 -13.78 12.09
N TYR A 71 9.35 -12.57 12.65
CA TYR A 71 8.45 -12.28 13.77
C TYR A 71 7.00 -12.27 13.28
N GLN A 72 6.13 -12.97 14.00
CA GLN A 72 4.70 -13.03 13.71
C GLN A 72 4.03 -11.72 14.11
N ILE A 73 3.47 -11.03 13.12
CA ILE A 73 2.76 -9.77 13.29
C ILE A 73 1.28 -10.02 13.56
N ASP A 74 0.69 -10.93 12.79
CA ASP A 74 -0.72 -11.29 12.93
C ASP A 74 -0.93 -12.77 12.61
N GLN A 75 -1.96 -13.35 13.20
CA GLN A 75 -2.43 -14.69 12.89
C GLN A 75 -3.93 -14.78 13.11
N GLN A 76 -4.64 -15.27 12.10
CA GLN A 76 -6.09 -15.41 12.14
C GLN A 76 -6.48 -16.80 11.67
N THR A 77 -7.50 -17.36 12.30
CA THR A 77 -8.09 -18.64 11.91
C THR A 77 -9.57 -18.42 11.63
N TYR A 78 -10.03 -18.88 10.47
CA TYR A 78 -11.42 -18.79 10.05
C TYR A 78 -11.93 -20.15 9.60
N VAL A 79 -13.21 -20.44 9.89
CA VAL A 79 -13.91 -21.63 9.38
C VAL A 79 -14.81 -21.22 8.25
N ASP A 80 -14.67 -21.88 7.10
CA ASP A 80 -15.45 -21.66 5.87
C ASP A 80 -15.45 -20.20 5.36
N ASN A 81 -14.50 -19.38 5.80
CA ASN A 81 -14.24 -18.04 5.30
C ASN A 81 -12.79 -17.93 4.83
N THR A 82 -12.63 -17.60 3.55
CA THR A 82 -11.34 -17.58 2.86
C THR A 82 -10.70 -16.20 2.84
N ALA A 83 -11.39 -15.16 3.32
CA ALA A 83 -10.91 -13.79 3.24
C ALA A 83 -10.05 -13.42 4.46
N TYR A 84 -8.89 -12.83 4.20
CA TYR A 84 -8.04 -12.23 5.21
C TYR A 84 -7.83 -10.74 4.91
N SER A 85 -7.83 -9.94 5.97
CA SER A 85 -7.62 -8.49 5.88
C SER A 85 -6.73 -8.01 7.01
N TYR A 86 -5.73 -7.20 6.68
CA TYR A 86 -4.81 -6.60 7.64
C TYR A 86 -4.45 -5.17 7.25
N THR A 87 -4.62 -4.22 8.16
CA THR A 87 -4.21 -2.83 7.95
C THR A 87 -2.75 -2.65 8.33
N VAL A 88 -1.95 -2.21 7.36
CA VAL A 88 -0.51 -1.99 7.55
C VAL A 88 -0.31 -0.82 8.50
N PRO A 89 0.41 -0.98 9.63
CA PRO A 89 0.70 0.13 10.53
C PRO A 89 1.48 1.23 9.82
N ASP A 90 1.34 2.47 10.31
CA ASP A 90 2.19 3.56 9.87
C ASP A 90 3.63 3.28 10.33
N THR A 91 4.53 2.96 9.39
CA THR A 91 5.94 2.69 9.67
C THR A 91 6.84 3.77 9.09
N GLU A 92 8.00 3.97 9.73
CA GLU A 92 9.02 4.90 9.24
C GLU A 92 9.93 4.31 8.15
N THR A 93 9.87 3.00 7.92
CA THR A 93 10.79 2.29 7.02
C THR A 93 10.05 1.29 6.13
N SER A 94 10.50 1.15 4.89
CA SER A 94 10.11 0.06 4.00
C SER A 94 10.52 -1.30 4.59
N THR A 95 9.65 -2.29 4.46
CA THR A 95 9.86 -3.64 5.00
C THR A 95 9.11 -4.66 4.16
N THR A 96 9.49 -5.94 4.26
CA THR A 96 8.79 -7.02 3.56
C THR A 96 8.04 -7.86 4.56
N TYR A 97 6.78 -8.12 4.28
CA TYR A 97 5.96 -9.07 5.01
C TYR A 97 5.76 -10.34 4.19
N GLU A 98 5.67 -11.46 4.88
CA GLU A 98 5.38 -12.77 4.32
C GLU A 98 4.06 -13.24 4.92
N LEU A 99 3.08 -13.52 4.07
CA LEU A 99 1.78 -14.00 4.46
C LEU A 99 1.64 -15.47 4.04
N ASN A 100 1.50 -16.33 5.05
CA ASN A 100 1.34 -17.76 4.89
C ASN A 100 -0.12 -18.16 5.12
N LEU A 101 -0.63 -19.07 4.32
CA LEU A 101 -1.94 -19.70 4.46
C LEU A 101 -1.77 -21.21 4.65
N MET A 102 -2.39 -21.73 5.70
CA MET A 102 -2.60 -23.16 5.90
C MET A 102 -4.09 -23.46 5.86
N VAL A 103 -4.49 -24.44 5.03
CA VAL A 103 -5.87 -24.89 4.89
C VAL A 103 -5.99 -26.32 5.39
N THR A 104 -6.91 -26.57 6.32
CA THR A 104 -7.10 -27.86 6.97
C THR A 104 -8.55 -28.31 6.88
N ALA A 105 -8.79 -29.56 6.49
CA ALA A 105 -10.11 -30.17 6.62
C ALA A 105 -10.35 -30.59 8.09
N LEU A 106 -11.43 -30.11 8.72
CA LEU A 106 -11.67 -30.35 10.15
C LEU A 106 -12.32 -31.70 10.47
N ASN A 107 -13.20 -32.17 9.58
CA ASN A 107 -13.98 -33.39 9.75
C ASN A 107 -13.57 -34.50 8.76
N ASP A 108 -12.42 -34.33 8.11
CA ASP A 108 -11.77 -35.34 7.28
C ASP A 108 -10.28 -35.35 7.62
N THR A 109 -9.72 -36.54 7.84
CA THR A 109 -8.34 -36.74 8.30
C THR A 109 -7.27 -36.56 7.22
N THR A 110 -7.63 -36.15 5.98
CA THR A 110 -6.80 -36.46 4.81
C THR A 110 -6.29 -35.29 3.96
N CYS A 111 -6.56 -34.01 4.26
CA CYS A 111 -6.05 -32.92 3.41
C CYS A 111 -5.59 -31.68 4.19
N ILE A 112 -4.28 -31.42 4.12
CA ILE A 112 -3.65 -30.15 4.50
C ILE A 112 -3.01 -29.57 3.24
N ASN A 113 -3.37 -28.34 2.89
CA ASN A 113 -2.75 -27.59 1.80
C ASN A 113 -2.14 -26.30 2.35
N SER A 114 -0.96 -25.93 1.86
CA SER A 114 -0.26 -24.70 2.27
C SER A 114 0.10 -23.86 1.06
N ALA A 115 -0.20 -22.56 1.13
CA ALA A 115 0.18 -21.57 0.14
C ALA A 115 0.80 -20.36 0.84
N CYS A 116 1.60 -19.57 0.14
CA CYS A 116 2.13 -18.33 0.70
C CYS A 116 2.33 -17.25 -0.35
N VAL A 117 2.30 -16.00 0.10
CA VAL A 117 2.46 -14.80 -0.72
C VAL A 117 3.37 -13.81 0.04
N SER A 118 4.31 -13.17 -0.64
CA SER A 118 5.11 -12.09 -0.04
C SER A 118 4.64 -10.73 -0.52
N ILE A 119 4.59 -9.79 0.42
CA ILE A 119 4.04 -8.45 0.22
C ILE A 119 5.11 -7.47 0.67
N THR A 120 5.48 -6.56 -0.21
CA THR A 120 6.45 -5.52 0.11
C THR A 120 5.72 -4.28 0.58
N ILE A 121 6.03 -3.83 1.79
CA ILE A 121 5.62 -2.52 2.30
C ILE A 121 6.70 -1.52 1.87
N ASN A 122 6.33 -0.57 1.03
CA ASN A 122 7.24 0.46 0.60
C ASN A 122 6.78 1.82 1.09
N LYS A 123 7.59 2.46 1.93
CA LYS A 123 7.40 3.86 2.26
C LYS A 123 7.95 4.70 1.11
N PRO A 124 7.15 5.61 0.51
CA PRO A 124 7.67 6.49 -0.52
C PRO A 124 8.76 7.41 0.03
N ALA A 125 9.75 7.72 -0.79
CA ALA A 125 10.72 8.77 -0.47
C ALA A 125 10.07 10.17 -0.56
N ALA A 126 10.69 11.16 0.08
CA ALA A 126 10.32 12.57 -0.11
C ALA A 126 10.38 12.93 -1.60
N CYS A 127 9.36 13.65 -2.07
CA CYS A 127 9.32 14.12 -3.44
C CYS A 127 10.18 15.39 -3.64
N SER A 128 10.30 15.84 -4.88
CA SER A 128 10.88 17.15 -5.22
C SER A 128 10.01 17.81 -6.27
N ILE A 129 9.75 19.10 -6.10
CA ILE A 129 8.88 19.88 -7.00
C ILE A 129 9.75 20.62 -8.01
N THR A 130 9.43 20.43 -9.29
CA THR A 130 9.97 21.24 -10.39
C THR A 130 8.99 22.37 -10.67
N PRO A 131 9.37 23.64 -10.44
CA PRO A 131 8.51 24.78 -10.74
C PRO A 131 8.44 25.04 -12.25
N PRO A 132 7.39 25.72 -12.72
CA PRO A 132 7.28 26.13 -14.12
C PRO A 132 8.38 27.13 -14.47
N GLU A 133 9.10 26.88 -15.56
CA GLU A 133 10.12 27.80 -16.12
C GLU A 133 11.21 28.26 -15.11
N GLY A 134 11.37 27.55 -13.98
CA GLY A 134 12.28 27.96 -12.91
C GLY A 134 11.84 29.22 -12.13
N ASN A 135 10.61 29.72 -12.35
CA ASN A 135 10.10 30.92 -11.68
C ASN A 135 9.18 30.55 -10.51
N ASN A 136 9.34 31.27 -9.40
CA ASN A 136 8.54 31.13 -8.19
C ASN A 136 7.82 32.44 -7.80
N THR A 137 7.78 33.44 -8.69
CA THR A 137 7.08 34.71 -8.47
C THR A 137 6.04 34.95 -9.56
N PHE A 138 4.79 35.18 -9.17
CA PHE A 138 3.65 35.33 -10.08
C PHE A 138 2.83 36.57 -9.76
N CYS A 139 2.20 37.13 -10.80
CA CYS A 139 1.42 38.36 -10.70
C CYS A 139 -0.08 38.07 -10.63
N THR A 140 -0.81 38.78 -9.77
CA THR A 140 -2.27 38.60 -9.65
C THR A 140 -3.07 39.03 -10.88
N ALA A 141 -2.49 39.84 -11.79
CA ALA A 141 -3.12 40.27 -13.04
C ALA A 141 -2.60 39.55 -14.29
N GLU A 142 -1.96 38.40 -14.12
CA GLU A 142 -1.80 37.45 -15.22
C GLU A 142 -3.16 37.09 -15.84
N ASP A 143 -3.13 36.61 -17.09
CA ASP A 143 -4.34 36.17 -17.79
C ASP A 143 -5.16 35.22 -16.91
N ALA A 144 -6.48 35.43 -16.88
CA ALA A 144 -7.41 34.67 -16.04
C ALA A 144 -7.46 33.15 -16.37
N ASN A 145 -6.88 32.74 -17.49
CA ASN A 145 -6.75 31.36 -17.93
C ASN A 145 -5.31 30.85 -17.89
N LEU A 146 -4.31 31.70 -17.61
CA LEU A 146 -2.93 31.27 -17.47
C LEU A 146 -2.80 30.35 -16.27
N ARG A 147 -2.18 29.19 -16.50
CA ARG A 147 -1.90 28.20 -15.47
C ARG A 147 -0.44 27.81 -15.51
N HIS A 148 0.07 27.56 -14.32
CA HIS A 148 1.45 27.28 -14.02
C HIS A 148 1.54 25.83 -13.55
N THR A 149 2.20 25.01 -14.35
CA THR A 149 2.29 23.57 -14.11
C THR A 149 3.52 23.24 -13.29
N TYR A 150 3.28 22.71 -12.10
CA TYR A 150 4.29 22.14 -11.22
C TYR A 150 4.30 20.63 -11.42
N THR A 151 5.47 20.02 -11.38
CA THR A 151 5.63 18.58 -11.55
C THR A 151 6.52 17.97 -10.48
N THR A 152 6.34 16.69 -10.21
CA THR A 152 7.31 15.85 -9.51
C THR A 152 7.79 14.74 -10.45
N ALA A 153 8.65 13.85 -9.95
CA ALA A 153 8.80 12.53 -10.57
C ALA A 153 7.45 11.77 -10.54
N ALA A 154 7.36 10.72 -11.35
CA ALA A 154 6.17 9.88 -11.44
C ALA A 154 5.74 9.37 -10.06
N THR A 155 4.44 9.49 -9.76
CA THR A 155 3.85 8.99 -8.52
C THR A 155 4.02 7.46 -8.46
N PRO A 156 4.64 6.90 -7.40
CA PRO A 156 4.74 5.44 -7.26
C PRO A 156 3.35 4.79 -7.22
N SER A 157 3.17 3.67 -7.89
CA SER A 157 1.86 3.02 -8.05
C SER A 157 1.17 2.58 -6.75
N HIS A 158 1.92 2.41 -5.66
CA HIS A 158 1.43 1.99 -4.35
C HIS A 158 0.98 3.17 -3.47
N VAL A 159 1.07 4.41 -3.94
CA VAL A 159 0.59 5.61 -3.24
C VAL A 159 -0.21 6.48 -4.19
N GLN A 160 -0.95 7.42 -3.62
CA GLN A 160 -1.59 8.50 -4.37
C GLN A 160 -0.99 9.84 -3.97
N GLN A 161 -1.02 10.80 -4.89
CA GLN A 161 -0.41 12.11 -4.70
C GLN A 161 -1.45 13.21 -4.86
N LYS A 162 -1.36 14.23 -4.00
CA LYS A 162 -2.30 15.35 -3.98
C LYS A 162 -1.57 16.66 -3.65
N TRP A 163 -2.09 17.76 -4.19
CA TRP A 163 -1.40 19.04 -4.20
C TRP A 163 -2.25 20.15 -3.60
N TRP A 164 -1.59 21.09 -2.93
CA TRP A 164 -2.21 22.28 -2.33
C TRP A 164 -1.33 23.51 -2.54
N LEU A 165 -1.99 24.68 -2.57
CA LEU A 165 -1.33 25.97 -2.40
C LEU A 165 -1.62 26.46 -0.97
N LEU A 166 -0.59 26.50 -0.13
CA LEU A 166 -0.72 26.81 1.30
C LEU A 166 -0.16 28.22 1.57
N PRO A 167 -0.82 29.05 2.39
CA PRO A 167 -0.23 30.31 2.83
C PRO A 167 0.99 30.07 3.73
N ASP A 168 1.99 30.95 3.65
CA ASP A 168 3.13 30.99 4.58
C ASP A 168 2.73 31.69 5.89
N PRO A 169 3.18 31.22 7.08
CA PRO A 169 4.00 30.02 7.32
C PRO A 169 3.20 28.72 7.32
N VAL A 170 3.90 27.60 7.05
CA VAL A 170 3.36 26.24 7.23
C VAL A 170 3.99 25.64 8.49
N ASP A 171 3.25 25.64 9.60
CA ASP A 171 3.77 25.24 10.93
C ASP A 171 4.18 23.75 11.00
N ASN A 172 3.42 22.87 10.34
CA ASN A 172 3.73 21.45 10.27
C ASN A 172 3.33 20.87 8.90
N PRO A 173 4.25 20.81 7.93
CA PRO A 173 3.93 20.28 6.61
C PRO A 173 3.62 18.79 6.62
N GLY A 174 4.10 18.04 7.61
CA GLY A 174 3.80 16.62 7.79
C GLY A 174 2.37 16.34 8.28
N SER A 175 1.59 17.36 8.62
CA SER A 175 0.19 17.20 9.06
C SER A 175 -0.85 17.68 8.05
N VAL A 176 -0.44 17.95 6.80
CA VAL A 176 -1.40 18.28 5.74
C VAL A 176 -2.17 17.01 5.39
N SER A 177 -3.39 16.88 5.92
CA SER A 177 -4.25 15.71 5.70
C SER A 177 -4.68 15.60 4.23
N PHE A 178 -4.85 14.37 3.73
CA PHE A 178 -5.43 14.06 2.43
C PHE A 178 -6.80 14.73 2.21
N ASN A 179 -7.57 14.88 3.28
CA ASN A 179 -8.90 15.49 3.29
C ASN A 179 -8.87 17.03 3.39
N THR A 180 -7.68 17.64 3.42
CA THR A 180 -7.55 19.11 3.39
C THR A 180 -8.27 19.67 2.16
N GLY A 181 -9.16 20.65 2.40
CA GLY A 181 -9.98 21.26 1.36
C GLY A 181 -9.17 22.03 0.31
N ASN A 182 -9.82 22.33 -0.81
CA ASN A 182 -9.28 23.11 -1.92
C ASN A 182 -7.95 22.58 -2.50
N PRO A 183 -7.86 21.28 -2.87
CA PRO A 183 -6.69 20.79 -3.59
C PRO A 183 -6.56 21.45 -4.95
N VAL A 184 -5.32 21.64 -5.40
CA VAL A 184 -4.99 22.28 -6.69
C VAL A 184 -4.51 21.28 -7.74
N GLY A 185 -4.43 20.00 -7.39
CA GLY A 185 -4.01 18.93 -8.31
C GLY A 185 -3.91 17.57 -7.64
N SER A 186 -3.65 16.55 -8.47
CA SER A 186 -3.47 15.15 -8.09
C SER A 186 -2.52 14.45 -9.06
N GLY A 187 -1.87 13.37 -8.63
CA GLY A 187 -0.86 12.67 -9.42
C GLY A 187 0.48 13.41 -9.40
N ASP A 188 1.28 13.26 -10.45
CA ASP A 188 2.64 13.78 -10.55
C ASP A 188 2.73 15.25 -11.00
N SER A 189 1.58 15.91 -11.18
CA SER A 189 1.52 17.32 -11.57
C SER A 189 0.33 18.08 -10.99
N ALA A 190 0.47 19.40 -10.90
CA ALA A 190 -0.61 20.32 -10.55
C ALA A 190 -0.55 21.57 -11.42
N SER A 191 -1.70 22.01 -11.90
CA SER A 191 -1.81 23.18 -12.77
C SER A 191 -2.53 24.32 -12.04
N ILE A 192 -1.75 25.23 -11.49
CA ILE A 192 -2.20 26.25 -10.54
C ILE A 192 -2.44 27.56 -11.26
N LYS A 193 -3.56 28.21 -10.94
CA LYS A 193 -3.88 29.56 -11.39
C LYS A 193 -3.63 30.55 -10.25
N PHE A 194 -2.80 31.58 -10.47
CA PHE A 194 -2.52 32.60 -9.47
C PHE A 194 -3.35 33.88 -9.62
N SER A 195 -4.01 34.08 -10.77
CA SER A 195 -4.94 35.20 -10.94
C SER A 195 -6.11 35.06 -9.94
N GLY A 196 -6.32 36.13 -9.17
CA GLY A 196 -7.32 36.19 -8.09
C GLY A 196 -6.86 35.62 -6.73
N VAL A 197 -5.64 35.10 -6.62
CA VAL A 197 -5.05 34.76 -5.31
C VAL A 197 -4.55 36.04 -4.64
N ALA A 198 -4.71 36.16 -3.32
CA ALA A 198 -4.22 37.32 -2.59
C ALA A 198 -2.68 37.42 -2.68
N PRO A 199 -2.11 38.63 -2.82
CA PRO A 199 -0.67 38.81 -2.74
C PRO A 199 -0.11 38.33 -1.40
N GLY A 200 1.03 37.64 -1.42
CA GLY A 200 1.63 37.07 -0.23
C GLY A 200 2.67 36.00 -0.54
N LYS A 201 3.21 35.40 0.53
CA LYS A 201 4.07 34.23 0.45
C LYS A 201 3.24 32.97 0.61
N TYR A 202 3.52 31.98 -0.22
CA TYR A 202 2.82 30.71 -0.27
C TYR A 202 3.81 29.56 -0.47
N TRP A 203 3.31 28.36 -0.28
CA TRP A 203 4.01 27.11 -0.56
C TRP A 203 3.15 26.27 -1.50
N VAL A 204 3.73 25.85 -2.62
CA VAL A 204 3.16 24.74 -3.38
C VAL A 204 3.60 23.47 -2.67
N TYR A 205 2.62 22.75 -2.12
CA TYR A 205 2.82 21.55 -1.33
C TYR A 205 2.29 20.34 -2.10
N SER A 206 3.04 19.24 -2.05
CA SER A 206 2.61 17.93 -2.53
C SER A 206 2.84 16.87 -1.47
N GLY A 207 1.83 16.06 -1.21
CA GLY A 207 1.91 14.90 -0.30
C GLY A 207 1.67 13.59 -1.04
N LEU A 208 2.39 12.55 -0.62
CA LEU A 208 2.19 11.15 -1.01
C LEU A 208 1.46 10.43 0.12
N TYR A 209 0.33 9.81 -0.18
CA TYR A 209 -0.58 9.21 0.79
C TYR A 209 -0.85 7.74 0.42
N ALA A 210 -1.25 6.95 1.41
CA ALA A 210 -1.74 5.59 1.18
C ALA A 210 -2.87 5.58 0.13
N GLN A 211 -3.00 4.50 -0.65
CA GLN A 211 -4.04 4.39 -1.69
C GLN A 211 -5.45 4.45 -1.10
N ASN A 212 -5.61 4.02 0.14
CA ASN A 212 -6.86 4.09 0.90
C ASN A 212 -6.98 5.34 1.80
N ALA A 213 -6.13 6.37 1.64
CA ALA A 213 -6.25 7.62 2.39
C ALA A 213 -7.62 8.29 2.15
N GLY A 214 -8.20 8.87 3.20
CA GLY A 214 -9.53 9.49 3.23
C GLY A 214 -10.57 8.67 4.02
N PRO A 215 -10.93 7.45 3.58
CA PRO A 215 -11.95 6.63 4.23
C PRO A 215 -11.58 6.02 5.60
N SER A 216 -10.29 5.86 5.92
CA SER A 216 -9.85 4.93 6.97
C SER A 216 -8.83 5.47 7.99
N GLY A 217 -8.68 6.79 8.12
CA GLY A 217 -7.85 7.40 9.17
C GLY A 217 -6.33 7.46 8.88
N HIS A 218 -5.88 7.00 7.72
CA HIS A 218 -4.50 7.16 7.24
C HIS A 218 -4.38 8.35 6.28
N ASP A 219 -4.81 9.52 6.77
CA ASP A 219 -4.88 10.73 5.95
C ASP A 219 -3.57 11.52 5.95
N MET A 220 -2.59 11.14 6.75
CA MET A 220 -1.33 11.87 6.85
C MET A 220 -0.38 11.47 5.72
N PRO A 221 0.44 12.41 5.23
CA PRO A 221 1.38 12.14 4.15
C PRO A 221 2.45 11.17 4.65
N LEU A 222 2.67 10.10 3.89
CA LEU A 222 3.79 9.17 4.10
C LEU A 222 5.12 9.81 3.72
N ALA A 223 5.08 10.73 2.76
CA ALA A 223 6.18 11.60 2.38
C ALA A 223 5.61 12.87 1.73
N TYR A 224 6.38 13.95 1.73
CA TYR A 224 5.93 15.22 1.16
C TYR A 224 7.09 16.06 0.64
N CYS A 225 6.76 17.10 -0.11
CA CYS A 225 7.67 18.12 -0.57
C CYS A 225 6.96 19.45 -0.77
N MET A 226 7.73 20.53 -0.74
CA MET A 226 7.20 21.88 -0.93
C MET A 226 8.22 22.79 -1.60
N THR A 227 7.72 23.78 -2.34
CA THR A 227 8.54 24.84 -2.93
C THR A 227 7.89 26.20 -2.65
N PRO A 228 8.66 27.23 -2.29
CA PRO A 228 8.10 28.54 -1.98
C PRO A 228 7.63 29.24 -3.26
N VAL A 229 6.54 29.99 -3.14
CA VAL A 229 5.99 30.84 -4.19
C VAL A 229 5.63 32.21 -3.61
N ILE A 230 5.92 33.26 -4.36
CA ILE A 230 5.57 34.63 -4.03
C ILE A 230 4.52 35.11 -5.03
N ILE A 231 3.41 35.61 -4.52
CA ILE A 231 2.34 36.21 -5.32
C ILE A 231 2.39 37.71 -5.09
N VAL A 232 2.58 38.47 -6.16
CA VAL A 232 2.69 39.93 -6.10
C VAL A 232 1.48 40.60 -6.74
N ALA A 233 1.04 41.70 -6.14
CA ALA A 233 0.07 42.58 -6.78
C ALA A 233 0.69 43.22 -8.03
N VAL A 234 -0.17 43.66 -8.95
CA VAL A 234 0.27 44.50 -10.09
C VAL A 234 1.01 45.72 -9.55
N PRO A 235 2.24 46.01 -10.00
CA PRO A 235 2.84 47.30 -9.75
C PRO A 235 1.93 48.37 -10.38
N GLY A 236 1.46 49.34 -9.60
CA GLY A 236 0.62 50.45 -10.10
C GLY A 236 1.31 51.35 -11.14
N ASN A 237 2.54 51.03 -11.54
CA ASN A 237 3.33 51.73 -12.54
C ASN A 237 3.43 50.88 -13.81
N THR A 238 2.33 50.72 -14.54
CA THR A 238 2.40 50.30 -15.93
C THR A 238 3.07 51.43 -16.69
N ILE A 239 4.30 51.23 -17.15
CA ILE A 239 4.92 52.15 -18.12
C ILE A 239 4.09 52.05 -19.40
N LEU A 240 3.23 53.04 -19.64
CA LEU A 240 2.60 53.23 -20.93
C LEU A 240 3.69 53.66 -21.90
N VAL A 241 4.16 52.73 -22.74
CA VAL A 241 4.95 53.09 -23.91
C VAL A 241 3.96 53.65 -24.93
N THR A 242 3.86 54.97 -24.98
CA THR A 242 3.23 55.71 -26.09
C THR A 242 4.13 55.71 -27.31
#